data_AF-A0A7C4HCI7-F1
#
_entry.id   AF-A0A7C4HCI7-F1
#
_cell.length_a   1.000
_cell.length_b   1.000
_cell.length_c   1.000
_cell.angle_alpha   90.00
_cell.angle_beta   90.00
_cell.angle_gamma   90.00
#
_symmetry.space_group_name_H-M   'P 1'
#
loop_
_entity.id
_entity.type
_entity.pdbx_description
1 polymer ?
#
loop_
_entity_poly.entity_id
_entity_poly.type
_entity_poly.pdbx_seq_one_letter_code
_entity_poly.pdbx_strand_id
1 'polypeptide(L)' 'MVENAKNLGIKFVDKLCVANLLVNENIVSGAVGFSLLNGMYYIIKAKAVILATGSQNYSVTLM' A
#
# COMPACT_ATOMS: atom_id res chain seq x y z
N MET A 1 8.15 8.75 15.79
CA MET A 1 8.26 8.27 14.39
C MET A 1 7.15 8.84 13.50
N VAL A 2 5.87 8.59 13.77
CA VAL A 2 4.76 9.14 12.97
C VAL A 2 4.78 10.67 12.92
N GLU A 3 4.97 11.33 14.05
CA GLU A 3 5.03 12.81 14.10
C GLU A 3 6.20 13.38 13.28
N ASN A 4 7.35 12.71 13.29
CA ASN A 4 8.49 13.09 12.45
C ASN A 4 8.14 12.98 10.95
N ALA A 5 7.48 11.90 10.54
CA ALA A 5 7.05 11.73 9.14
C ALA A 5 6.00 12.78 8.72
N LYS A 6 5.10 13.20 9.62
CA LYS A 6 4.19 14.32 9.38
C LYS A 6 4.95 15.64 9.20
N ASN A 7 5.93 15.92 10.06
CA ASN A 7 6.75 17.14 9.98
C ASN A 7 7.57 17.22 8.69
N LEU A 8 7.92 16.07 8.09
CA LEU A 8 8.58 15.97 6.79
C LEU A 8 7.62 16.11 5.59
N GLY A 9 6.31 16.29 5.82
CA GLY A 9 5.31 16.45 4.76
C GLY A 9 5.04 15.16 3.97
N ILE A 10 5.31 13.99 4.56
CA ILE A 10 5.02 12.71 3.92
C ILE A 10 3.51 12.56 3.73
N LYS A 11 3.10 12.14 2.53
CA LYS A 11 1.69 11.86 2.23
C LYS A 11 1.30 10.51 2.79
N PHE A 12 0.25 10.50 3.61
CA PHE A 12 -0.36 9.28 4.13
C PHE A 12 -1.64 8.99 3.36
N VAL A 13 -1.78 7.74 2.90
CA VAL A 13 -3.06 7.20 2.42
C VAL A 13 -3.50 6.17 3.45
N ASP A 14 -4.31 6.61 4.40
CA ASP A 14 -4.75 5.77 5.52
C ASP A 14 -5.85 4.80 5.09
N LYS A 15 -5.95 3.66 5.79
CA LYS A 15 -6.98 2.61 5.60
C LYS A 15 -7.10 2.11 4.15
N LEU A 16 -5.95 1.99 3.47
CA LEU A 16 -5.85 1.38 2.14
C LEU A 16 -5.33 -0.06 2.27
N CYS A 17 -6.05 -1.01 1.70
CA CYS A 17 -5.53 -2.37 1.51
C CYS A 17 -4.85 -2.47 0.15
N VAL A 18 -3.53 -2.60 0.13
CA VAL A 18 -2.76 -2.85 -1.10
C VAL A 18 -3.00 -4.28 -1.55
N ALA A 19 -3.51 -4.45 -2.77
CA ALA A 19 -3.95 -5.74 -3.31
C ALA A 19 -2.96 -6.33 -4.34
N ASN A 20 -2.24 -5.49 -5.10
CA ASN A 20 -1.27 -5.96 -6.08
C ASN A 20 -0.19 -4.90 -6.37
N LEU A 21 0.95 -5.35 -6.90
CA LEU A 21 1.98 -4.50 -7.49
C LEU A 21 1.68 -4.26 -8.96
N LEU A 22 2.01 -3.06 -9.44
CA LEU A 22 2.05 -2.79 -10.88
C LEU A 22 3.41 -3.24 -11.41
N VAL A 23 3.40 -4.27 -12.25
CA VAL A 23 4.62 -4.85 -12.83
C VAL A 23 4.56 -4.71 -14.35
N ASN A 24 5.63 -4.17 -14.95
CA ASN A 24 5.83 -4.13 -16.40
C ASN A 24 7.21 -4.70 -16.72
N GLU A 25 7.30 -5.74 -17.55
CA GLU A 25 8.56 -6.38 -17.94
C GLU A 25 9.48 -6.71 -16.73
N ASN A 26 8.89 -7.21 -15.63
CA ASN A 26 9.55 -7.49 -14.34
C ASN A 26 10.02 -6.25 -13.54
N ILE A 27 9.65 -5.04 -13.94
CA ILE A 27 9.92 -3.81 -13.20
C ILE A 27 8.67 -3.38 -12.44
N VAL A 28 8.80 -3.21 -11.12
CA VAL A 28 7.73 -2.66 -10.28
C VAL A 28 7.63 -1.15 -10.52
N SER A 29 6.46 -0.68 -10.94
CA SER A 29 6.17 0.72 -11.27
C SER A 29 5.15 1.38 -10.32
N GLY A 30 4.73 0.65 -9.29
CA GLY A 30 3.74 1.12 -8.33
C GLY A 30 2.97 -0.01 -7.67
N ALA A 31 1.84 0.35 -7.07
CA ALA A 31 0.92 -0.56 -6.41
C ALA A 31 -0.53 -0.12 -6.60
N VAL A 32 -1.45 -1.05 -6.42
CA VAL A 32 -2.89 -0.81 -6.46
C VAL A 32 -3.55 -1.37 -5.22
N GLY A 33 -4.67 -0.76 -4.84
CA GLY A 33 -5.38 -1.15 -3.64
C GLY A 33 -6.77 -0.56 -3.55
N PHE A 34 -7.47 -0.92 -2.48
CA PHE A 34 -8.83 -0.48 -2.21
C PHE A 34 -8.91 0.20 -0.86
N SER A 35 -9.65 1.30 -0.80
CA SER A 35 -10.02 1.92 0.47
C SER A 35 -10.91 0.96 1.26
N LEU A 36 -10.52 0.68 2.50
CA LEU A 36 -11.31 -0.12 3.43
C LEU A 36 -12.56 0.60 3.94
N LEU A 37 -12.69 1.90 3.67
CA LEU A 37 -13.83 2.71 4.11
C LEU A 37 -15.01 2.67 3.13
N ASN A 38 -14.73 2.59 1.83
CA ASN A 38 -15.74 2.77 0.78
C ASN A 38 -15.50 1.95 -0.49
N GLY A 39 -14.46 1.09 -0.50
CA GLY A 39 -14.14 0.26 -1.65
C GLY A 39 -13.55 1.00 -2.86
N MET A 40 -13.26 2.30 -2.75
CA MET A 40 -12.66 3.07 -3.85
C MET A 40 -11.30 2.49 -4.25
N TYR A 41 -11.07 2.36 -5.56
CA TYR A 41 -9.83 1.84 -6.13
C TYR A 41 -8.76 2.92 -6.26
N TYR A 42 -7.53 2.61 -5.85
CA TYR A 42 -6.38 3.50 -5.89
C TYR A 42 -5.27 2.94 -6.76
N ILE A 43 -4.64 3.82 -7.53
CA ILE A 43 -3.40 3.57 -8.27
C ILE A 43 -2.30 4.46 -7.68
N ILE A 44 -1.27 3.85 -7.12
CA ILE A 44 -0.10 4.55 -6.58
C ILE A 44 1.07 4.28 -7.50
N LYS A 45 1.45 5.25 -8.34
CA LYS A 45 2.62 5.17 -9.20
C LYS A 45 3.87 5.61 -8.45
N ALA A 46 4.95 4.84 -8.51
CA ALA A 46 6.22 5.16 -7.88
C ALA A 46 7.38 4.48 -8.60
N LYS A 47 8.57 5.09 -8.58
CA LYS A 47 9.78 4.50 -9.17
C LYS A 47 10.32 3.31 -8.35
N ALA A 48 9.97 3.25 -7.07
CA ALA A 48 10.33 2.18 -6.15
C ALA A 48 9.18 1.95 -5.17
N VAL A 49 8.97 0.69 -4.79
CA VAL A 49 7.95 0.27 -3.83
C VAL A 49 8.63 -0.59 -2.77
N ILE A 50 8.39 -0.26 -1.50
CA ILE A 50 8.89 -1.03 -0.35
C ILE A 50 7.69 -1.69 0.33
N LEU A 51 7.69 -3.02 0.39
CA LEU A 51 6.70 -3.78 1.16
C LEU A 51 7.21 -3.94 2.60
N ALA A 52 6.58 -3.23 3.53
CA ALA A 52 6.84 -3.28 4.96
C ALA A 52 5.57 -3.63 5.74
N THR A 53 4.81 -4.60 5.22
CA THR A 53 3.44 -4.94 5.65
C THR A 53 3.39 -5.76 6.96
N GLY A 54 4.53 -6.19 7.49
CA GLY A 54 4.58 -7.11 8.64
C GLY A 54 4.01 -8.49 8.31
N SER A 55 3.63 -9.26 9.33
CA SER A 55 2.92 -10.54 9.14
C SER A 55 1.46 -10.27 8.81
N GLN A 56 1.07 -10.37 7.55
CA GLN A 56 -0.33 -10.23 7.13
C GLN A 56 -1.12 -11.51 7.42
N ASN A 57 -2.30 -11.37 8.03
CA ASN A 57 -3.44 -12.26 7.86
C ASN A 57 -3.27 -13.76 8.20
N TYR A 58 -2.38 -14.15 9.13
CA TYR A 58 -2.33 -15.54 9.62
C TYR A 58 -3.71 -16.10 10.04
N SER A 59 -4.57 -15.26 10.63
CA SER A 59 -5.88 -15.70 11.16
C SER A 59 -7.05 -15.57 10.18
N VAL A 60 -6.86 -14.99 8.98
CA VAL A 60 -7.97 -14.58 8.10
C VAL A 60 -8.07 -15.43 6.81
N THR A 61 -7.05 -16.23 6.48
CA THR A 61 -7.03 -17.08 5.28
C THR A 61 -7.40 -18.56 5.55
N LEU A 62 -7.91 -18.88 6.75
CA LEU A 62 -8.57 -20.16 7.02
C LEU A 62 -10.08 -20.01 6.84
N MET A 63 -10.51 -19.85 5.60
CA MET A 63 -11.89 -20.13 5.19
C MET A 63 -11.92 -20.53 3.72
#